data_AF-A0A9D1D5T0-F1
#
_entry.id   AF-A0A9D1D5T0-F1
#
_cell.length_a   1.000
_cell.length_b   1.000
_cell.length_c   1.000
_cell.angle_alpha   90.00
_cell.angle_beta   90.00
_cell.angle_gamma   90.00
#
_symmetry.space_group_name_H-M   'P 1'
#
loop_
_entity.id
_entity.type
_entity.pdbx_description
1 polymer ?
#
loop_
_entity_poly.entity_id
_entity_poly.type
_entity_poly.pdbx_seq_one_letter_code
_entity_poly.pdbx_strand_id
1 'polypeptide(L)'
;METTVNQKQKYRKLAVKILTILVGLTCYAIGTALFVLPSDMIAAGTTGLALLAEHYWGLPLSVFVAAFNVLMFLLGLAELGKEFALSTLIATFYYPFALDQAIRIVGDWVFTEDPMLCAIFAGLMIGFSLGIVIRAGASTGGMDIPPLVLRKRLGIPVSVSMYAFDFVILLTQLTFRDKEKILYGLIMVMIYTVVLDKVLMMGTRQMQVKIISERYEEISEMIQKKLDRGTTLLHIEGGHLKKPSKAVLSVVSARELSKLNSLVMELDENAFMIINQVGEVHGRGFTLTKKYT
;
A
#
# COMPACT_ATOMS: atom_id res chain seq x y z
N MET A 1 -11.46 34.53 -3.72
CA MET A 1 -12.44 33.44 -3.54
C MET A 1 -11.87 32.09 -3.99
N GLU A 2 -11.08 32.01 -5.08
CA GLU A 2 -10.35 30.78 -5.46
C GLU A 2 -9.23 30.37 -4.49
N THR A 3 -8.50 31.33 -3.90
CA THR A 3 -7.42 31.07 -2.94
C THR A 3 -7.90 30.40 -1.64
N THR A 4 -9.07 30.78 -1.15
CA THR A 4 -9.70 30.19 0.05
C THR A 4 -10.27 28.79 -0.20
N VAL A 5 -10.84 28.53 -1.38
CA VAL A 5 -11.32 27.19 -1.78
C VAL A 5 -10.14 26.20 -1.89
N ASN A 6 -9.04 26.63 -2.49
CA ASN A 6 -7.84 25.81 -2.66
C ASN A 6 -7.16 25.48 -1.30
N GLN A 7 -7.13 26.45 -0.38
CA GLN A 7 -6.67 26.21 1.00
C GLN A 7 -7.55 25.20 1.74
N LYS A 8 -8.89 25.38 1.73
CA LYS A 8 -9.82 24.46 2.41
C LYS A 8 -9.69 23.03 1.89
N GLN A 9 -9.47 22.87 0.58
CA GLN A 9 -9.25 21.56 -0.03
C GLN A 9 -7.90 20.94 0.35
N LYS A 10 -6.84 21.76 0.49
CA LYS A 10 -5.53 21.31 1.00
C LYS A 10 -5.61 20.82 2.45
N TYR A 11 -6.25 21.59 3.34
CA TYR A 11 -6.43 21.18 4.74
C TYR A 11 -7.29 19.91 4.86
N ARG A 12 -8.36 19.79 4.06
CA ARG A 12 -9.18 18.58 4.02
C ARG A 12 -8.37 17.35 3.59
N LYS A 13 -7.54 17.47 2.56
CA LYS A 13 -6.67 16.36 2.11
C LYS A 13 -5.69 15.95 3.21
N LEU A 14 -5.06 16.92 3.87
CA LEU A 14 -4.14 16.67 4.99
C LEU A 14 -4.86 16.00 6.18
N ALA A 15 -6.05 16.47 6.54
CA ALA A 15 -6.84 15.89 7.62
C ALA A 15 -7.23 14.43 7.33
N VAL A 16 -7.69 14.14 6.10
CA VAL A 16 -7.99 12.77 5.66
C VAL A 16 -6.72 11.90 5.71
N LYS A 17 -5.57 12.42 5.26
CA LYS A 17 -4.28 11.71 5.33
C LYS A 17 -3.93 11.33 6.76
N ILE A 18 -3.95 12.30 7.68
CA ILE A 18 -3.63 12.08 9.10
C ILE A 18 -4.62 11.09 9.72
N LEU A 19 -5.93 11.28 9.52
CA LEU A 19 -6.94 10.35 10.05
C LEU A 19 -6.72 8.92 9.53
N THR A 20 -6.36 8.77 8.26
CA THR A 20 -6.05 7.46 7.66
C THR A 20 -4.85 6.80 8.36
N ILE A 21 -3.79 7.57 8.64
CA ILE A 21 -2.62 7.09 9.39
C ILE A 21 -3.03 6.65 10.79
N LEU A 22 -3.78 7.49 11.51
CA LEU A 22 -4.21 7.19 12.88
C LEU A 22 -5.05 5.91 12.93
N VAL A 23 -6.05 5.78 12.05
CA VAL A 23 -6.89 4.57 11.96
C VAL A 23 -6.05 3.32 11.67
N GLY A 24 -5.09 3.41 10.75
CA GLY A 24 -4.16 2.32 10.46
C GLY A 24 -3.36 1.92 11.69
N LEU A 25 -2.80 2.88 12.43
CA LEU A 25 -2.01 2.61 13.63
C LEU A 25 -2.84 2.10 14.81
N THR A 26 -4.09 2.55 14.96
CA THR A 26 -5.02 1.99 15.95
C THR A 26 -5.33 0.53 15.62
N CYS A 27 -5.56 0.20 14.35
CA CYS A 27 -5.74 -1.19 13.93
C CYS A 27 -4.48 -2.04 14.20
N TYR A 28 -3.29 -1.49 13.95
CA TYR A 28 -2.03 -2.14 14.29
C TYR A 28 -1.96 -2.42 15.79
N ALA A 29 -2.21 -1.40 16.61
CA ALA A 29 -2.17 -1.48 18.07
C ALA A 29 -3.13 -2.53 18.62
N ILE A 30 -4.37 -2.57 18.13
CA ILE A 30 -5.37 -3.58 18.52
C ILE A 30 -4.89 -4.99 18.14
N GLY A 31 -4.42 -5.20 16.92
CA GLY A 31 -3.90 -6.50 16.49
C GLY A 31 -2.70 -6.96 17.31
N THR A 32 -1.83 -6.03 17.68
CA THR A 32 -0.68 -6.30 18.56
C THR A 32 -1.14 -6.72 19.96
N ALA A 33 -2.05 -5.95 20.56
CA ALA A 33 -2.55 -6.21 21.91
C ALA A 33 -3.33 -7.53 22.00
N LEU A 34 -4.15 -7.86 21.00
CA LEU A 34 -5.00 -9.06 21.02
C LEU A 34 -4.26 -10.35 20.65
N PHE A 35 -3.29 -10.29 19.73
CA PHE A 35 -2.74 -11.50 19.11
C PHE A 35 -1.22 -11.64 19.23
N VAL A 36 -0.46 -10.54 19.27
CA VAL A 36 1.01 -10.60 19.31
C VAL A 36 1.53 -10.70 20.74
N LEU A 37 1.05 -9.84 21.64
CA LEU A 37 1.51 -9.83 23.03
C LEU A 37 1.13 -11.10 23.80
N PRO A 38 -0.11 -11.62 23.73
CA PRO A 38 -0.48 -12.80 24.52
C PRO A 38 0.22 -14.09 24.09
N SER A 39 0.62 -14.20 22.82
CA SER A 39 1.27 -15.40 22.27
C SER A 39 2.80 -15.38 22.41
N ASP A 40 3.39 -14.30 22.95
CA ASP A 40 4.84 -14.04 22.97
C ASP A 40 5.48 -14.32 21.60
N MET A 41 4.81 -13.84 20.55
CA MET A 41 5.22 -14.04 19.17
C MET A 41 6.55 -13.34 18.92
N ILE A 42 7.44 -13.98 18.18
CA ILE A 42 8.74 -13.41 17.88
C ILE A 42 8.58 -12.15 17.02
N ALA A 43 9.25 -11.09 17.47
CA ALA A 43 9.28 -9.83 16.76
C ALA A 43 10.21 -9.91 15.53
N ALA A 44 9.67 -9.54 14.37
CA ALA A 44 10.45 -9.25 13.17
C ALA A 44 10.83 -7.75 13.12
N GLY A 45 11.33 -7.27 11.98
CA GLY A 45 11.66 -5.87 11.78
C GLY A 45 12.75 -5.33 12.72
N THR A 46 12.59 -4.07 13.16
CA THR A 46 13.58 -3.38 14.00
C THR A 46 13.80 -4.11 15.33
N THR A 47 12.73 -4.59 15.95
CA THR A 47 12.82 -5.31 17.23
C THR A 47 13.54 -6.66 17.05
N GLY A 48 13.30 -7.35 15.94
CA GLY A 48 14.04 -8.57 15.60
C GLY A 48 15.54 -8.32 15.39
N LEU A 49 15.90 -7.22 14.72
CA LEU A 49 17.31 -6.78 14.61
C LEU A 49 17.91 -6.43 15.98
N ALA A 50 17.14 -5.78 16.85
CA ALA A 50 17.59 -5.43 18.20
C ALA A 50 17.86 -6.68 19.05
N LEU A 51 17.01 -7.72 18.95
CA LEU A 51 17.21 -9.00 19.63
C LEU A 51 18.47 -9.73 19.16
N LEU A 52 18.76 -9.68 17.85
CA LEU A 52 20.02 -10.20 17.31
C LEU A 52 21.22 -9.45 17.89
N ALA A 53 21.13 -8.12 17.93
CA ALA A 53 22.20 -7.29 18.44
C ALA A 53 22.45 -7.46 19.94
N GLU A 54 21.37 -7.65 20.70
CA GLU A 54 21.43 -7.99 22.12
C GLU A 54 22.10 -9.34 22.35
N HIS A 55 21.72 -10.38 21.58
CA HIS A 55 22.28 -11.71 21.75
C HIS A 55 23.77 -11.81 21.38
N TYR A 56 24.17 -11.23 20.24
CA TYR A 56 25.55 -11.37 19.73
C TYR A 56 26.52 -10.30 20.23
N TRP A 57 26.05 -9.08 20.50
CA TRP A 57 26.90 -7.96 20.92
C TRP A 57 26.59 -7.42 22.31
N GLY A 58 25.58 -7.96 23.01
CA GLY A 58 25.20 -7.49 24.34
C GLY A 58 24.61 -6.08 24.35
N LEU A 59 24.18 -5.56 23.19
CA LEU A 59 23.63 -4.22 23.07
C LEU A 59 22.21 -4.18 23.66
N PRO A 60 21.87 -3.23 24.55
CA PRO A 60 20.53 -3.15 25.10
C PRO A 60 19.49 -2.93 23.98
N LEU A 61 18.41 -3.73 24.00
CA LEU A 61 17.37 -3.70 22.98
C LEU A 61 16.81 -2.28 22.74
N SER A 62 16.51 -1.55 23.82
CA SER A 62 15.96 -0.19 23.75
C SER A 62 16.92 0.80 23.07
N VAL A 63 18.23 0.67 23.32
CA VAL A 63 19.27 1.51 22.72
C VAL A 63 19.39 1.23 21.23
N PHE A 64 19.40 -0.04 20.83
CA PHE A 64 19.44 -0.42 19.42
C PHE A 64 18.21 0.10 18.66
N VAL A 65 17.01 -0.15 19.18
CA VAL A 65 15.76 0.31 18.55
C VAL A 65 15.76 1.84 18.40
N ALA A 66 16.16 2.58 19.44
CA ALA A 66 16.23 4.03 19.38
C ALA A 66 17.23 4.52 18.31
N ALA A 67 18.45 3.96 18.30
CA ALA A 67 19.48 4.31 17.32
C ALA A 67 19.03 3.99 15.89
N PHE A 68 18.44 2.81 15.68
CA PHE A 68 17.94 2.37 14.38
C PHE A 68 16.79 3.27 13.89
N ASN A 69 15.83 3.58 14.74
CA ASN A 69 14.71 4.46 14.37
C ASN A 69 15.20 5.88 14.02
N VAL A 70 16.18 6.43 14.75
CA VAL A 70 16.80 7.73 14.40
C VAL A 70 17.50 7.65 13.04
N LEU A 71 18.30 6.60 12.81
CA LEU A 71 18.98 6.39 11.53
C LEU A 71 17.98 6.27 10.37
N MET A 72 16.92 5.47 10.55
CA MET A 72 15.88 5.29 9.55
C MET A 72 15.09 6.56 9.33
N PHE A 73 14.81 7.35 10.37
CA PHE A 73 14.16 8.65 10.23
C PHE A 73 15.00 9.61 9.37
N LEU A 74 16.32 9.69 9.62
CA LEU A 74 17.23 10.52 8.82
C LEU A 74 17.29 10.05 7.37
N LEU A 75 17.36 8.73 7.15
CA LEU A 75 17.31 8.14 5.81
C LEU A 75 15.98 8.46 5.12
N GLY A 76 14.85 8.30 5.80
CA GLY A 76 13.52 8.63 5.28
C GLY A 76 13.37 10.13 4.97
N LEU A 77 13.95 11.01 5.78
CA LEU A 77 13.95 12.45 5.54
C LEU A 77 14.75 12.81 4.28
N ALA A 78 15.93 12.21 4.12
CA ALA A 78 16.80 12.44 2.97
C ALA A 78 16.22 11.85 1.67
N GLU A 79 15.72 10.62 1.74
CA GLU A 79 15.28 9.86 0.57
C GLU A 79 13.82 10.05 0.23
N LEU A 80 12.90 10.13 1.19
CA LEU A 80 11.45 10.15 0.94
C LEU A 80 10.85 11.56 1.11
N GLY A 81 11.62 12.49 1.69
CA GLY A 81 11.30 13.90 1.76
C GLY A 81 10.57 14.32 3.05
N LYS A 82 10.44 15.64 3.24
CA LYS A 82 9.95 16.25 4.49
C LYS A 82 8.50 15.88 4.83
N GLU A 83 7.63 15.78 3.83
CA GLU A 83 6.22 15.46 4.07
C GLU A 83 6.03 14.03 4.59
N PHE A 84 6.80 13.08 4.04
CA PHE A 84 6.86 11.71 4.54
C PHE A 84 7.39 11.70 5.97
N ALA A 85 8.55 12.31 6.20
CA ALA A 85 9.20 12.33 7.52
C ALA A 85 8.30 12.91 8.62
N LEU A 86 7.58 14.00 8.36
CA LEU A 86 6.64 14.58 9.32
C LEU A 86 5.46 13.63 9.62
N SER A 87 4.92 12.98 8.59
CA SER A 87 3.81 12.03 8.75
C SER A 87 4.25 10.79 9.55
N THR A 88 5.47 10.31 9.28
CA THR A 88 6.12 9.21 10.02
C THR A 88 6.42 9.60 11.46
N LEU A 89 6.86 10.84 11.72
CA LEU A 89 7.08 11.32 13.09
C LEU A 89 5.79 11.27 13.92
N ILE A 90 4.68 11.74 13.35
CA ILE A 90 3.36 11.65 13.99
C ILE A 90 3.01 10.19 14.27
N ALA A 91 3.23 9.30 13.31
CA ALA A 91 2.97 7.87 13.46
C ALA A 91 3.78 7.23 14.58
N THR A 92 5.09 7.51 14.65
CA THR A 92 6.02 6.98 15.65
C THR A 92 5.62 7.37 17.07
N PHE A 93 5.12 8.59 17.29
CA PHE A 93 4.64 9.01 18.62
C PHE A 93 3.22 8.56 18.93
N TYR A 94 2.35 8.45 17.92
CA TYR A 94 0.97 8.03 18.13
C TYR A 94 0.86 6.52 18.43
N TYR A 95 1.67 5.69 17.78
CA TYR A 95 1.57 4.24 17.93
C TYR A 95 1.71 3.75 19.39
N PRO A 96 2.72 4.18 20.18
CA PRO A 96 2.83 3.79 21.58
C PRO A 96 1.60 4.18 22.41
N PHE A 97 1.03 5.37 22.16
CA PHE A 97 -0.21 5.79 22.81
C PHE A 97 -1.38 4.88 22.43
N ALA A 98 -1.58 4.61 21.13
CA ALA A 98 -2.65 3.73 20.67
C ALA A 98 -2.50 2.30 21.22
N LEU A 99 -1.27 1.80 21.32
CA LEU A 99 -0.96 0.49 21.89
C LEU A 99 -1.27 0.44 23.40
N ASP A 100 -0.84 1.42 24.18
CA ASP A 100 -1.17 1.50 25.61
C ASP A 100 -2.69 1.54 25.84
N GLN A 101 -3.43 2.31 25.04
CA GLN A 101 -4.88 2.34 25.13
C GLN A 101 -5.52 1.00 24.72
N ALA A 102 -5.01 0.35 23.68
CA ALA A 102 -5.48 -0.98 23.27
C ALA A 102 -5.25 -2.02 24.38
N ILE A 103 -4.06 -2.04 25.00
CA ILE A 103 -3.74 -2.93 26.12
C ILE A 103 -4.70 -2.67 27.30
N ARG A 104 -4.95 -1.41 27.66
CA ARG A 104 -5.89 -1.08 28.75
C ARG A 104 -7.33 -1.50 28.47
N ILE A 105 -7.78 -1.39 27.23
CA ILE A 105 -9.14 -1.77 26.82
C ILE A 105 -9.29 -3.30 26.80
N VAL A 106 -8.27 -4.01 26.31
CA VAL A 106 -8.24 -5.48 26.30
C VAL A 106 -8.12 -6.02 27.72
N GLY A 107 -7.33 -5.37 28.58
CA GLY A 107 -7.08 -5.82 29.95
C GLY A 107 -6.43 -7.20 29.96
N ASP A 108 -6.90 -8.07 30.86
CA ASP A 108 -6.46 -9.46 30.98
C ASP A 108 -7.19 -10.42 30.03
N TRP A 109 -8.04 -9.91 29.14
CA TRP A 109 -8.80 -10.74 28.24
C TRP A 109 -7.93 -11.25 27.09
N VAL A 110 -7.79 -12.58 27.00
CA VAL A 110 -7.10 -13.25 25.90
C VAL A 110 -8.15 -13.71 24.88
N PHE A 111 -8.07 -13.17 23.66
CA PHE A 111 -9.00 -13.53 22.59
C PHE A 111 -8.85 -14.99 22.17
N THR A 112 -7.61 -15.47 22.06
CA THR A 112 -7.26 -16.85 21.78
C THR A 112 -5.85 -17.16 22.26
N GLU A 113 -5.63 -18.38 22.72
CA GLU A 113 -4.31 -18.89 23.14
C GLU A 113 -3.64 -19.72 22.03
N ASP A 114 -4.36 -19.99 20.92
CA ASP A 114 -3.82 -20.76 19.80
C ASP A 114 -2.78 -19.92 19.03
N PRO A 115 -1.49 -20.33 18.99
CA PRO A 115 -0.44 -19.55 18.35
C PRO A 115 -0.63 -19.39 16.84
N MET A 116 -1.24 -20.37 16.17
CA MET A 116 -1.54 -20.32 14.75
C MET A 116 -2.63 -19.29 14.46
N LEU A 117 -3.71 -19.30 15.24
CA LEU A 117 -4.77 -18.28 15.10
C LEU A 117 -4.22 -16.89 15.39
N CYS A 118 -3.43 -16.73 16.44
CA CYS A 118 -2.71 -15.49 16.74
C CYS A 118 -1.87 -15.03 15.54
N ALA A 119 -1.07 -15.92 14.93
CA ALA A 119 -0.21 -15.58 13.80
C ALA A 119 -1.02 -15.14 12.58
N ILE A 120 -2.13 -15.82 12.29
CA ILE A 120 -3.03 -15.49 11.18
C ILE A 120 -3.66 -14.12 11.40
N PHE A 121 -4.33 -13.90 12.53
CA PHE A 121 -5.06 -12.65 12.78
C PHE A 121 -4.13 -11.46 13.01
N ALA A 122 -3.00 -11.64 13.69
CA ALA A 122 -1.96 -10.63 13.77
C ALA A 122 -1.46 -10.26 12.37
N GLY A 123 -1.16 -11.25 11.52
CA GLY A 123 -0.71 -11.02 10.16
C GLY A 123 -1.73 -10.23 9.33
N LEU A 124 -3.01 -10.59 9.42
CA LEU A 124 -4.09 -9.89 8.73
C LEU A 124 -4.18 -8.42 9.18
N MET A 125 -4.22 -8.17 10.49
CA MET A 125 -4.38 -6.83 11.04
C MET A 125 -3.15 -5.95 10.81
N ILE A 126 -1.94 -6.47 11.02
CA ILE A 126 -0.68 -5.75 10.79
C ILE A 126 -0.52 -5.43 9.30
N GLY A 127 -0.77 -6.41 8.41
CA GLY A 127 -0.65 -6.20 6.97
C GLY A 127 -1.62 -5.15 6.45
N PHE A 128 -2.86 -5.18 6.95
CA PHE A 128 -3.88 -4.17 6.64
C PHE A 128 -3.46 -2.77 7.11
N SER A 129 -3.02 -2.69 8.35
CA SER A 129 -2.59 -1.45 9.01
C SER A 129 -1.40 -0.80 8.31
N LEU A 130 -0.33 -1.57 8.08
CA LEU A 130 0.86 -1.12 7.38
C LEU A 130 0.52 -0.66 5.95
N GLY A 131 -0.31 -1.42 5.23
CA GLY A 131 -0.74 -1.04 3.89
C GLY A 131 -1.49 0.29 3.87
N ILE A 132 -2.34 0.56 4.86
CA ILE A 132 -3.04 1.85 4.99
C ILE A 132 -2.08 2.99 5.29
N VAL A 133 -1.20 2.82 6.27
CA VAL A 133 -0.22 3.85 6.70
C VAL A 133 0.73 4.19 5.55
N ILE A 134 1.27 3.18 4.87
CA ILE A 134 2.18 3.35 3.73
C ILE A 134 1.48 4.03 2.55
N ARG A 135 0.23 3.67 2.25
CA ARG A 135 -0.57 4.36 1.20
C ARG A 135 -0.86 5.81 1.53
N ALA A 136 -1.02 6.12 2.81
CA ALA A 136 -1.14 7.49 3.28
C ALA A 136 0.21 8.24 3.24
N GLY A 137 1.29 7.62 2.79
CA GLY A 137 2.60 8.27 2.65
C GLY A 137 3.30 8.50 3.98
N ALA A 138 3.14 7.56 4.92
CA ALA A 138 3.83 7.51 6.20
C ALA A 138 4.44 6.12 6.43
N SER A 139 5.14 5.98 7.54
CA SER A 139 5.75 4.73 8.02
C SER A 139 5.56 4.66 9.53
N THR A 140 5.75 3.48 10.12
CA THR A 140 5.79 3.30 11.59
C THR A 140 7.10 3.77 12.22
N GLY A 141 8.09 4.15 11.39
CA GLY A 141 9.38 4.72 11.79
C GLY A 141 10.51 3.69 11.94
N GLY A 142 10.31 2.46 11.47
CA GLY A 142 11.24 1.35 11.68
C GLY A 142 11.67 0.68 10.38
N MET A 143 11.61 -0.66 10.37
CA MET A 143 12.06 -1.51 9.27
C MET A 143 11.26 -1.36 7.97
N ASP A 144 10.16 -0.62 7.98
CA ASP A 144 9.38 -0.30 6.78
C ASP A 144 10.02 0.82 5.93
N ILE A 145 10.96 1.61 6.48
CA ILE A 145 11.65 2.68 5.72
C ILE A 145 12.59 2.13 4.64
N PRO A 146 13.49 1.16 4.89
CA PRO A 146 14.38 0.64 3.84
C PRO A 146 13.65 0.07 2.61
N PRO A 147 12.59 -0.74 2.75
CA PRO A 147 11.71 -1.14 1.64
C PRO A 147 11.15 0.03 0.83
N LEU A 148 10.74 1.12 1.49
CA LEU A 148 10.23 2.31 0.80
C LEU A 148 11.33 3.04 0.02
N VAL A 149 12.53 3.12 0.58
CA VAL A 149 13.70 3.67 -0.10
C VAL A 149 14.10 2.82 -1.30
N LEU A 150 14.11 1.48 -1.16
CA LEU A 150 14.36 0.55 -2.26
C LEU A 150 13.32 0.68 -3.37
N ARG A 151 12.04 0.83 -3.02
CA ARG A 151 11.00 1.12 -4.02
C ARG A 151 11.29 2.42 -4.75
N LYS A 152 11.64 3.49 -4.04
CA LYS A 152 11.92 4.79 -4.67
C LYS A 152 13.13 4.74 -5.61
N ARG A 153 14.21 4.07 -5.21
CA ARG A 153 15.49 4.05 -5.93
C ARG A 153 15.55 3.00 -7.03
N LEU A 154 15.00 1.81 -6.79
CA LEU A 154 15.17 0.63 -7.63
C LEU A 154 13.85 0.06 -8.18
N GLY A 155 12.70 0.62 -7.79
CA GLY A 155 11.39 0.13 -8.23
C GLY A 155 10.97 -1.22 -7.64
N ILE A 156 11.71 -1.74 -6.65
CA ILE A 156 11.40 -3.02 -6.02
C ILE A 156 10.10 -2.90 -5.21
N PRO A 157 9.16 -3.86 -5.30
CA PRO A 157 7.94 -3.82 -4.50
C PRO A 157 8.21 -3.78 -2.99
N VAL A 158 7.45 -2.96 -2.27
CA VAL A 158 7.60 -2.77 -0.80
C VAL A 158 7.35 -4.09 -0.06
N SER A 159 6.26 -4.78 -0.41
CA SER A 159 5.85 -6.06 0.17
C SER A 159 6.95 -7.12 0.06
N VAL A 160 7.55 -7.26 -1.12
CA VAL A 160 8.64 -8.21 -1.38
C VAL A 160 9.89 -7.88 -0.57
N SER A 161 10.28 -6.60 -0.51
CA SER A 161 11.46 -6.18 0.26
C SER A 161 11.26 -6.38 1.77
N MET A 162 10.07 -6.05 2.29
CA MET A 162 9.71 -6.30 3.69
C MET A 162 9.78 -7.78 4.03
N TYR A 163 9.16 -8.63 3.19
CA TYR A 163 9.21 -10.08 3.36
C TYR A 163 10.64 -10.60 3.41
N ALA A 164 11.49 -10.20 2.46
CA ALA A 164 12.87 -10.65 2.42
C ALA A 164 13.66 -10.26 3.69
N PHE A 165 13.53 -9.00 4.15
CA PHE A 165 14.21 -8.57 5.37
C PHE A 165 13.71 -9.32 6.60
N ASP A 166 12.40 -9.38 6.81
CA ASP A 166 11.82 -10.04 7.98
C ASP A 166 12.07 -11.55 7.98
N PHE A 167 12.03 -12.18 6.81
CA PHE A 167 12.36 -13.60 6.66
C PHE A 167 13.81 -13.88 7.06
N VAL A 168 14.77 -13.07 6.57
CA VAL A 168 16.19 -13.21 6.94
C VAL A 168 16.37 -12.97 8.45
N ILE A 169 15.75 -11.93 9.01
CA ILE A 169 15.82 -11.63 10.44
C ILE A 169 15.31 -12.82 11.25
N LEU A 170 14.14 -13.37 10.92
CA LEU A 170 13.57 -14.52 11.64
C LEU A 170 14.43 -15.79 11.49
N LEU A 171 14.99 -16.05 10.31
CA LEU A 171 15.90 -17.18 10.11
C LEU A 171 17.15 -17.07 10.98
N THR A 172 17.75 -15.88 11.09
CA THR A 172 18.93 -15.71 11.95
C THR A 172 18.62 -15.95 13.44
N GLN A 173 17.39 -15.73 13.88
CA GLN A 173 16.95 -16.00 15.24
C GLN A 173 16.81 -17.51 15.56
N LEU A 174 16.78 -18.41 14.56
CA LEU A 174 16.72 -19.87 14.77
C LEU A 174 17.90 -20.42 15.59
N THR A 175 18.98 -19.65 15.68
CA THR A 175 20.19 -20.02 16.41
C THR A 175 20.04 -19.92 17.93
N PHE A 176 19.10 -19.12 18.44
CA PHE A 176 18.93 -18.87 19.89
C PHE A 176 17.49 -18.74 20.39
N ARG A 177 16.48 -18.82 19.51
CA ARG A 177 15.05 -18.77 19.89
C ARG A 177 14.34 -20.10 19.63
N ASP A 178 13.18 -20.23 20.24
CA ASP A 178 12.28 -21.37 20.04
C ASP A 178 11.89 -21.51 18.56
N LYS A 179 12.04 -22.72 18.03
CA LYS A 179 11.85 -23.00 16.60
C LYS A 179 10.38 -22.87 16.19
N GLU A 180 9.44 -23.27 17.04
CA GLU A 180 8.00 -23.21 16.73
C GLU A 180 7.54 -21.75 16.67
N LYS A 181 7.97 -20.92 17.64
CA LYS A 181 7.68 -19.49 17.63
C LYS A 181 8.20 -18.79 16.37
N ILE A 182 9.35 -19.22 15.84
CA ILE A 182 9.88 -18.68 14.58
C ILE A 182 9.00 -19.09 13.40
N LEU A 183 8.57 -20.35 13.33
CA LEU A 183 7.67 -20.80 12.28
C LEU A 183 6.35 -20.03 12.29
N TYR A 184 5.77 -19.78 13.47
CA TYR A 184 4.58 -18.92 13.60
C TYR A 184 4.85 -17.48 13.15
N GLY A 185 6.01 -16.91 13.51
CA GLY A 185 6.45 -15.61 13.02
C GLY A 185 6.57 -15.55 11.50
N LEU A 186 7.11 -16.59 10.87
CA LEU A 186 7.21 -16.70 9.41
C LEU A 186 5.83 -16.78 8.75
N ILE A 187 4.89 -17.52 9.34
CA ILE A 187 3.49 -17.57 8.89
C ILE A 187 2.85 -16.19 8.96
N MET A 188 2.99 -15.50 10.09
CA MET A 188 2.52 -14.13 10.27
C MET A 188 3.12 -13.19 9.21
N VAL A 189 4.42 -13.30 8.93
CA VAL A 189 5.12 -12.52 7.90
C VAL A 189 4.58 -12.77 6.49
N MET A 190 4.36 -14.04 6.13
CA MET A 190 3.75 -14.42 4.85
C MET A 190 2.34 -13.81 4.71
N ILE A 191 1.52 -13.93 5.75
CA ILE A 191 0.13 -13.45 5.72
C ILE A 191 0.10 -11.93 5.63
N TYR A 192 0.84 -11.22 6.49
CA TYR A 192 0.82 -9.76 6.44
C TYR A 192 1.36 -9.25 5.11
N THR A 193 2.35 -9.92 4.49
CA THR A 193 2.91 -9.52 3.20
C THR A 193 1.86 -9.59 2.09
N VAL A 194 1.07 -10.68 2.04
CA VAL A 194 -0.01 -10.85 1.07
C VAL A 194 -1.10 -9.79 1.26
N VAL A 195 -1.48 -9.50 2.51
CA VAL A 195 -2.47 -8.47 2.82
C VAL A 195 -1.94 -7.08 2.47
N LEU A 196 -0.69 -6.79 2.86
CA LEU A 196 0.00 -5.54 2.55
C LEU A 196 -0.01 -5.29 1.05
N ASP A 197 0.40 -6.26 0.24
CA ASP A 197 0.41 -6.15 -1.22
C ASP A 197 -0.98 -5.81 -1.79
N LYS A 198 -2.02 -6.54 -1.36
CA LYS A 198 -3.40 -6.28 -1.76
C LYS A 198 -3.87 -4.87 -1.38
N VAL A 199 -3.53 -4.42 -0.17
CA VAL A 199 -3.91 -3.10 0.31
C VAL A 199 -3.19 -2.02 -0.47
N LEU A 200 -1.87 -2.14 -0.69
CA LEU A 200 -1.06 -1.22 -1.50
C LEU A 200 -1.64 -1.05 -2.91
N MET A 201 -2.15 -2.12 -3.50
CA MET A 201 -2.79 -2.15 -4.83
C MET A 201 -4.27 -1.71 -4.82
N MET A 202 -4.85 -1.45 -3.65
CA MET A 202 -6.25 -1.06 -3.54
C MET A 202 -6.46 0.36 -4.09
N GLY A 203 -7.40 0.53 -5.02
CA GLY A 203 -7.77 1.83 -5.57
C GLY A 203 -6.81 2.41 -6.62
N THR A 204 -5.65 1.78 -6.86
CA THR A 204 -4.76 2.11 -7.99
C THR A 204 -5.09 1.33 -9.26
N ARG A 205 -6.12 0.47 -9.24
CA ARG A 205 -6.57 -0.31 -10.40
C ARG A 205 -7.05 0.60 -11.52
N GLN A 206 -6.13 0.86 -12.44
CA GLN A 206 -6.41 1.41 -13.74
C GLN A 206 -6.79 0.25 -14.67
N MET A 207 -7.79 0.50 -15.50
CA MET A 207 -8.31 -0.44 -16.48
C MET A 207 -7.96 0.13 -17.85
N GLN A 208 -7.12 -0.58 -18.59
CA GLN A 208 -6.98 -0.33 -20.00
C GLN A 208 -8.21 -0.91 -20.70
N VAL A 209 -8.86 -0.09 -21.50
CA VAL A 209 -9.99 -0.49 -22.32
C VAL A 209 -9.60 -0.30 -23.78
N LYS A 210 -9.76 -1.36 -24.57
CA LYS A 210 -9.61 -1.33 -26.02
C LYS A 210 -10.99 -1.59 -26.63
N ILE A 211 -11.52 -0.60 -27.33
CA ILE A 211 -12.86 -0.61 -27.91
C ILE A 211 -12.72 -0.74 -29.43
N ILE A 212 -13.41 -1.71 -30.00
CA ILE A 212 -13.46 -1.99 -31.43
C ILE A 212 -14.90 -1.78 -31.87
N SER A 213 -15.10 -0.80 -32.75
CA SER A 213 -16.42 -0.39 -33.25
C SER A 213 -16.22 0.37 -34.57
N GLU A 214 -17.25 0.37 -35.43
CA GLU A 214 -17.25 1.24 -36.61
C GLU A 214 -17.42 2.72 -36.25
N ARG A 215 -18.02 3.04 -35.09
CA ARG A 215 -18.21 4.38 -34.55
C ARG A 215 -17.07 4.84 -33.64
N TYR A 216 -15.84 4.44 -33.96
CA TYR A 216 -14.67 4.69 -33.10
C TYR A 216 -14.39 6.19 -32.87
N GLU A 217 -14.74 7.07 -33.82
CA GLU A 217 -14.54 8.52 -33.70
C GLU A 217 -15.47 9.12 -32.63
N GLU A 218 -16.77 8.80 -32.70
CA GLU A 218 -17.77 9.25 -31.73
C GLU A 218 -17.46 8.72 -30.33
N ILE A 219 -17.06 7.46 -30.22
CA ILE A 219 -16.64 6.86 -28.95
C ILE A 219 -15.40 7.57 -28.40
N SER A 220 -14.40 7.84 -29.25
CA SER A 220 -13.19 8.55 -28.83
C SER A 220 -13.50 9.95 -28.31
N GLU A 221 -14.36 10.69 -29.01
CA GLU A 221 -14.77 12.04 -28.62
C GLU A 221 -15.60 12.03 -27.32
N MET A 222 -16.51 11.06 -27.18
CA MET A 222 -17.31 10.86 -25.98
C MET A 222 -16.43 10.61 -24.76
N ILE A 223 -15.40 9.76 -24.88
CA ILE A 223 -14.47 9.48 -23.78
C ILE A 223 -13.71 10.75 -23.37
N GLN A 224 -13.24 11.53 -24.34
CA GLN A 224 -12.54 12.78 -24.06
C GLN A 224 -13.44 13.81 -23.39
N LYS A 225 -14.70 13.96 -23.83
CA LYS A 225 -15.62 15.00 -23.32
C LYS A 225 -16.34 14.60 -22.03
N LYS A 226 -16.90 13.40 -21.97
CA LYS A 226 -17.77 12.95 -20.84
C LYS A 226 -17.00 12.32 -19.69
N LEU A 227 -15.82 11.75 -19.96
CA LEU A 227 -14.97 11.11 -18.94
C LEU A 227 -13.69 11.89 -18.68
N ASP A 228 -13.37 12.90 -19.49
CA ASP A 228 -12.12 13.65 -19.40
C ASP A 228 -10.92 12.67 -19.40
N ARG A 229 -10.90 11.73 -20.36
CA ARG A 229 -9.83 10.73 -20.51
C ARG A 229 -9.21 10.80 -21.89
N GLY A 230 -7.89 10.67 -21.95
CA GLY A 230 -7.16 10.60 -23.20
C GLY A 230 -7.47 9.30 -23.95
N THR A 231 -7.49 9.38 -25.28
CA THR A 231 -7.65 8.22 -26.16
C THR A 231 -6.46 8.11 -27.10
N THR A 232 -6.12 6.90 -27.50
CA THR A 232 -5.14 6.60 -28.54
C THR A 232 -5.82 5.72 -29.58
N LEU A 233 -5.72 6.08 -30.85
CA LEU A 233 -6.28 5.29 -31.93
C LEU A 233 -5.22 4.30 -32.43
N LEU A 234 -5.52 3.01 -32.34
CA LEU A 234 -4.67 1.94 -32.86
C LEU A 234 -5.22 1.49 -34.22
N HIS A 235 -4.40 1.52 -35.25
CA HIS A 235 -4.76 0.92 -36.54
C HIS A 235 -4.89 -0.60 -36.37
N ILE A 236 -6.03 -1.14 -36.82
CA ILE A 236 -6.34 -2.56 -36.78
C ILE A 236 -6.87 -3.01 -38.13
N GLU A 237 -6.82 -4.31 -38.40
CA GLU A 237 -7.43 -4.92 -39.56
C GLU A 237 -8.28 -6.11 -39.11
N GLY A 238 -9.52 -6.20 -39.61
CA GLY A 238 -10.40 -7.31 -39.29
C GLY A 238 -9.83 -8.63 -39.79
N GLY A 239 -9.67 -9.62 -38.90
CA GLY A 239 -9.03 -10.90 -39.26
C GLY A 239 -9.76 -11.66 -40.38
N HIS A 240 -11.10 -11.57 -40.44
CA HIS A 240 -11.93 -12.25 -41.44
C HIS A 240 -12.13 -11.40 -42.70
N LEU A 241 -12.70 -10.20 -42.54
CA LEU A 241 -13.07 -9.33 -43.66
C LEU A 241 -11.89 -8.53 -44.25
N LYS A 242 -10.71 -8.57 -43.60
CA LYS A 242 -9.50 -7.79 -43.99
C LYS A 242 -9.75 -6.29 -44.13
N LYS A 243 -10.81 -5.79 -43.46
CA LYS A 243 -11.20 -4.38 -43.50
C LYS A 243 -10.31 -3.59 -42.53
N PRO A 244 -9.59 -2.55 -43.00
CA PRO A 244 -8.84 -1.67 -42.13
C PRO A 244 -9.82 -0.83 -41.28
N SER A 245 -9.51 -0.69 -39.99
CA SER A 245 -10.28 0.09 -39.03
C SER A 245 -9.36 0.62 -37.92
N LYS A 246 -9.93 1.27 -36.89
CA LYS A 246 -9.20 1.73 -35.71
C LYS A 246 -9.87 1.24 -34.44
N ALA A 247 -9.06 0.81 -33.47
CA ALA A 247 -9.50 0.56 -32.10
C ALA A 247 -9.21 1.79 -31.22
N VAL A 248 -10.15 2.14 -30.35
CA VAL A 248 -9.96 3.18 -29.34
C VAL A 248 -9.33 2.55 -28.11
N LEU A 249 -8.11 2.98 -27.78
CA LEU A 249 -7.44 2.63 -26.53
C LEU A 249 -7.59 3.79 -25.53
N SER A 250 -8.07 3.49 -24.33
CA SER A 250 -8.06 4.45 -23.22
C SER A 250 -7.72 3.74 -21.91
N VAL A 251 -7.29 4.52 -20.92
CA VAL A 251 -7.08 4.04 -19.55
C VAL A 251 -8.03 4.81 -18.65
N VAL A 252 -8.87 4.07 -17.95
CA VAL A 252 -9.87 4.60 -17.02
C VAL A 252 -9.67 3.99 -15.64
N SER A 253 -10.21 4.62 -14.60
CA SER A 253 -10.26 3.99 -13.28
C SER A 253 -11.31 2.87 -13.26
N ALA A 254 -11.16 1.90 -12.35
CA ALA A 254 -12.16 0.85 -12.17
C ALA A 254 -13.58 1.39 -11.89
N ARG A 255 -13.70 2.59 -11.29
CA ARG A 255 -15.00 3.24 -11.02
C ARG A 255 -15.64 3.81 -12.28
N GLU A 256 -14.84 4.29 -13.22
CA GLU A 256 -15.32 4.87 -14.49
C GLU A 256 -15.71 3.78 -15.51
N LEU A 257 -15.22 2.55 -15.35
CA LEU A 257 -15.43 1.45 -16.29
C LEU A 257 -16.92 1.14 -16.53
N SER A 258 -17.74 1.12 -15.48
CA SER A 258 -19.18 0.87 -15.62
C SER A 258 -19.87 1.98 -16.43
N LYS A 259 -19.54 3.24 -16.14
CA LYS A 259 -20.07 4.40 -16.89
C LYS A 259 -19.62 4.39 -18.35
N LEU A 260 -18.35 4.07 -18.60
CA LEU A 260 -17.81 3.92 -19.94
C LEU A 260 -18.58 2.85 -20.73
N ASN A 261 -18.79 1.67 -20.13
CA ASN A 261 -19.51 0.57 -20.76
C ASN A 261 -20.92 1.01 -21.20
N SER A 262 -21.68 1.63 -20.29
CA SER A 262 -23.02 2.13 -20.64
C SER A 262 -23.01 3.14 -21.78
N LEU A 263 -22.08 4.09 -21.78
CA LEU A 263 -21.97 5.11 -22.83
C LEU A 263 -21.53 4.54 -24.18
N VAL A 264 -20.69 3.52 -24.19
CA VAL A 264 -20.26 2.83 -25.42
C VAL A 264 -21.42 2.05 -26.01
N MET A 265 -22.13 1.27 -25.19
CA MET A 265 -23.26 0.46 -25.66
C MET A 265 -24.45 1.33 -26.12
N GLU A 266 -24.62 2.53 -25.56
CA GLU A 266 -25.61 3.52 -26.04
C GLU A 266 -25.28 4.06 -27.44
N LEU A 267 -23.98 4.21 -27.76
CA LEU A 267 -23.52 4.71 -29.06
C LEU A 267 -23.49 3.61 -30.12
N ASP A 268 -23.08 2.39 -29.74
CA ASP A 268 -22.99 1.24 -30.63
C ASP A 268 -23.17 -0.07 -29.83
N GLU A 269 -24.33 -0.70 -29.99
CA GLU A 269 -24.65 -1.99 -29.38
C GLU A 269 -23.77 -3.14 -29.89
N ASN A 270 -23.15 -2.99 -31.07
CA ASN A 270 -22.24 -3.99 -31.66
C ASN A 270 -20.77 -3.75 -31.28
N ALA A 271 -20.49 -2.74 -30.45
CA ALA A 271 -19.13 -2.45 -30.02
C ALA A 271 -18.57 -3.60 -29.18
N PHE A 272 -17.32 -3.97 -29.46
CA PHE A 272 -16.59 -4.98 -28.72
C PHE A 272 -15.50 -4.32 -27.85
N MET A 273 -15.50 -4.61 -26.55
CA MET A 273 -14.53 -4.05 -25.61
C MET A 273 -13.67 -5.13 -24.95
N ILE A 274 -12.36 -4.94 -24.98
CA ILE A 274 -11.39 -5.72 -24.21
C ILE A 274 -10.94 -4.89 -23.01
N ILE A 275 -11.04 -5.48 -21.82
CA ILE A 275 -10.72 -4.82 -20.56
C ILE A 275 -9.55 -5.54 -19.91
N ASN A 276 -8.42 -4.83 -19.76
CA ASN A 276 -7.21 -5.34 -19.10
C ASN A 276 -6.94 -4.53 -17.83
N GLN A 277 -6.64 -5.21 -16.72
CA GLN A 277 -6.10 -4.53 -15.55
C GLN A 277 -4.65 -4.15 -15.82
N VAL A 278 -4.30 -2.88 -15.64
CA VAL A 278 -2.92 -2.40 -15.77
C VAL A 278 -2.36 -2.06 -14.39
N GLY A 279 -1.10 -2.43 -14.15
CA GLY A 279 -0.43 -2.25 -12.86
C GLY A 279 -0.11 -0.79 -12.55
N GLU A 280 0.49 -0.08 -13.51
CA GLU A 280 0.78 1.35 -13.42
C GLU A 280 0.67 2.02 -14.80
N VAL A 281 0.19 3.26 -14.84
CA VAL A 281 0.27 4.14 -16.02
C VAL A 281 0.84 5.48 -15.61
N HIS A 282 1.87 5.91 -16.34
CA HIS A 282 2.56 7.18 -16.15
C HIS A 282 2.28 8.10 -17.33
N GLY A 283 2.11 9.40 -17.08
CA GLY A 283 1.92 10.39 -18.14
C GLY A 283 0.87 11.46 -17.83
N ARG A 284 0.62 12.33 -18.82
CA ARG A 284 -0.36 13.43 -18.73
C ARG A 284 -1.77 12.89 -18.58
N GLY A 285 -2.53 13.43 -17.62
CA GLY A 285 -3.86 12.93 -17.28
C GLY A 285 -3.87 11.74 -16.32
N PHE A 286 -2.69 11.27 -15.90
CA PHE A 286 -2.50 10.23 -14.89
C PHE A 286 -1.58 10.75 -13.77
N THR A 287 -0.27 10.72 -13.96
CA THR A 287 0.72 11.21 -12.98
C THR A 287 1.09 12.68 -13.16
N LEU A 288 0.86 13.26 -14.35
CA LEU A 288 1.12 14.68 -14.65
C LEU A 288 -0.18 15.45 -14.91
N THR A 289 -0.23 16.70 -14.45
CA THR A 289 -1.36 17.62 -14.68
C THR A 289 -1.57 17.85 -16.18
N LYS A 290 -2.84 17.86 -16.60
CA LYS A 290 -3.21 18.12 -18.00
C LYS A 290 -2.85 19.54 -18.40
N LYS A 291 -2.25 19.72 -19.58
CA LYS A 291 -2.18 20.98 -20.29
C LYS A 291 -3.10 20.88 -21.50
N TYR A 292 -4.14 21.69 -21.51
CA TYR A 292 -4.92 21.93 -22.73
C TYR A 292 -4.10 22.92 -23.54
N THR A 293 -3.61 22.51 -24.71
CA THR A 293 -2.97 23.40 -25.70
C THR A 293 -3.99 23.62 -26.81
#